data_AF-A0A9Q3EMR4-F1
#
_entry.id   AF-A0A9Q3EMR4-F1
#
_cell.length_a   1.000
_cell.length_b   1.000
_cell.length_c   1.000
_cell.angle_alpha   90.00
_cell.angle_beta   90.00
_cell.angle_gamma   90.00
#
_symmetry.space_group_name_H-M   'P 1'
#
loop_
_entity.id
_entity.type
_entity.pdbx_description
1 polymer ?
#
loop_
_entity_poly.entity_id
_entity_poly.type
_entity_poly.pdbx_seq_one_letter_code
_entity_poly.pdbx_strand_id
1 'polypeptide(L)'
;MIKALHGPNAVQSELTGELMNKHPTFPVSLIKPYSSSDKELFPLRNKPPLEIPPLEEGEEKKIIKVLGERRTRNKKERGYLVRYRNPNQEDEWLLEKEITNSDILLRSFRHERKPKE
;
A
#
# COMPACT_ATOMS: atom_id res chain seq x y z
N MET A 1 -18.29 -29.19 5.72
CA MET A 1 -17.07 -30.02 5.86
C MET A 1 -16.65 -30.46 4.45
N ILE A 2 -15.80 -29.67 3.79
CA ILE A 2 -15.38 -29.96 2.41
C ILE A 2 -14.20 -30.91 2.50
N LYS A 3 -14.43 -32.18 2.16
CA LYS A 3 -13.38 -33.20 2.04
C LYS A 3 -12.41 -32.75 0.94
N ALA A 4 -11.11 -32.84 1.21
CA ALA A 4 -10.06 -32.60 0.24
C ALA A 4 -10.29 -33.47 -1.02
N LEU A 5 -10.87 -32.87 -2.06
CA LEU A 5 -11.17 -33.48 -3.36
C LEU A 5 -9.93 -33.62 -4.25
N HIS A 6 -8.73 -33.51 -3.66
CA HIS A 6 -7.47 -33.57 -4.38
C HIS A 6 -6.67 -34.80 -3.92
N GLY A 7 -6.26 -35.63 -4.89
CA GLY A 7 -5.26 -36.66 -4.65
C GLY A 7 -3.91 -36.03 -4.23
N PRO A 8 -2.92 -36.85 -3.84
CA PRO A 8 -1.62 -36.35 -3.36
C PRO A 8 -0.88 -35.46 -4.38
N ASN A 9 -1.21 -35.59 -5.67
CA ASN A 9 -0.58 -34.88 -6.78
C ASN A 9 -1.53 -33.87 -7.43
N ALA A 10 -2.38 -33.19 -6.66
CA ALA A 10 -3.32 -32.22 -7.21
C ALA A 10 -3.46 -30.97 -6.32
N VAL A 11 -3.52 -29.80 -6.95
CA VAL A 11 -3.57 -28.49 -6.29
C VAL A 11 -4.86 -27.78 -6.69
N GLN A 12 -5.51 -27.10 -5.74
CA GLN A 12 -6.68 -26.28 -6.03
C GLN A 12 -6.26 -25.04 -6.82
N SER A 13 -6.97 -24.73 -7.90
CA SER A 13 -6.70 -23.57 -8.75
C SER A 13 -7.88 -22.62 -8.74
N GLU A 14 -7.59 -21.33 -8.66
CA GLU A 14 -8.58 -20.27 -8.82
C GLU A 14 -8.83 -20.07 -10.32
N LEU A 15 -10.02 -20.42 -10.78
CA LEU A 15 -10.44 -20.27 -12.18
C LEU A 15 -11.38 -19.07 -12.30
N THR A 16 -11.11 -18.19 -13.27
CA THR A 16 -11.89 -16.97 -13.52
C THR A 16 -12.38 -16.92 -14.98
N GLY A 17 -13.40 -16.11 -15.25
CA GLY A 17 -13.96 -15.91 -16.59
C GLY A 17 -14.54 -17.20 -17.19
N GLU A 18 -14.15 -17.52 -18.43
CA GLU A 18 -14.65 -18.68 -19.19
C GLU A 18 -14.29 -20.03 -18.56
N LEU A 19 -13.35 -20.06 -17.62
CA LEU A 19 -12.85 -21.28 -16.98
C LEU A 19 -13.59 -21.64 -15.69
N MET A 20 -14.53 -20.80 -15.22
CA MET A 20 -15.30 -21.05 -13.99
C MET A 20 -16.11 -22.35 -14.02
N ASN A 21 -16.50 -22.82 -15.22
CA ASN A 21 -17.27 -24.04 -15.40
C ASN A 21 -16.41 -25.32 -15.39
N LYS A 22 -15.07 -25.20 -15.30
CA LYS A 22 -14.16 -26.36 -15.24
C LYS A 22 -13.85 -26.73 -13.79
N HIS A 23 -13.41 -27.98 -13.60
CA HIS A 23 -13.04 -28.46 -12.27
C HIS A 23 -11.85 -27.66 -11.72
N PRO A 24 -11.93 -27.08 -10.51
CA PRO A 24 -10.91 -26.18 -9.95
C PRO A 24 -9.72 -26.94 -9.35
N THR A 25 -9.32 -28.06 -9.96
CA THR A 25 -8.24 -28.89 -9.47
C THR A 25 -7.28 -29.21 -10.62
N PHE A 26 -6.01 -28.87 -10.43
CA PHE A 26 -4.96 -29.11 -11.41
C PHE A 26 -4.04 -30.24 -10.94
N PRO A 27 -3.84 -31.30 -11.76
CA PRO A 27 -2.91 -32.38 -11.43
C PRO A 27 -1.45 -31.92 -11.62
N VAL A 28 -0.66 -31.98 -10.55
CA VAL A 28 0.76 -31.60 -10.50
C VAL A 28 1.61 -32.47 -11.43
N SER A 29 1.19 -33.71 -11.70
CA SER A 29 1.87 -34.62 -12.63
C SER A 29 1.85 -34.15 -14.08
N LEU A 30 0.96 -33.22 -14.44
CA LEU A 30 0.91 -32.63 -15.78
C LEU A 30 1.79 -31.38 -15.91
N ILE A 31 2.42 -30.92 -14.82
CA ILE A 31 3.34 -29.79 -14.86
C ILE A 31 4.63 -30.22 -15.55
N LYS A 32 4.96 -29.58 -16.67
CA LYS A 32 6.28 -29.69 -17.27
C LYS A 32 7.26 -28.83 -16.47
N PRO A 33 8.45 -29.35 -16.11
CA PRO A 33 9.49 -28.54 -15.53
C PRO A 33 9.79 -27.34 -16.43
N TYR A 34 9.97 -26.17 -15.83
CA TYR A 34 10.41 -25.00 -16.57
C TYR A 34 11.81 -25.25 -17.14
N SER A 35 11.99 -25.02 -18.43
CA SER A 35 13.30 -24.98 -19.08
C SER A 35 13.58 -23.56 -19.58
N SER A 36 14.80 -23.08 -19.32
CA SER A 36 15.27 -21.83 -19.89
C SER A 36 15.28 -21.92 -21.41
N SER A 37 14.90 -20.83 -22.09
CA SER A 37 14.98 -20.77 -23.55
C SER A 37 16.44 -20.91 -23.99
N ASP A 38 16.69 -21.86 -24.89
CA ASP A 38 17.99 -22.01 -25.54
C ASP A 38 18.26 -20.81 -26.45
N LYS A 39 19.44 -20.20 -26.31
CA LYS A 39 19.83 -19.02 -27.08
C LYS A 39 20.30 -19.37 -28.49
N GLU A 40 20.79 -20.59 -28.70
CA GLU A 40 21.26 -21.05 -30.01
C GLU A 40 20.08 -21.38 -30.92
N LEU A 41 19.04 -22.03 -30.37
CA LEU A 41 17.82 -22.38 -31.09
C LEU A 41 16.88 -21.17 -31.28
N PHE A 42 16.90 -20.20 -30.36
CA PHE A 42 15.98 -19.06 -30.37
C PHE A 42 16.70 -17.71 -30.19
N PRO A 43 17.57 -17.30 -31.14
CA PRO A 43 18.39 -16.10 -31.02
C PRO A 43 17.59 -14.79 -31.01
N LEU A 44 16.37 -14.79 -31.55
CA LEU A 44 15.49 -13.62 -31.63
C LEU A 44 14.60 -13.44 -30.38
N ARG A 45 14.65 -14.38 -29.43
CA ARG A 45 13.78 -14.34 -28.24
C ARG A 45 14.36 -13.43 -27.17
N ASN A 46 14.29 -12.13 -27.42
CA ASN A 46 14.60 -11.12 -26.42
C ASN A 46 13.42 -10.95 -25.46
N LYS A 47 13.69 -10.94 -24.15
CA LYS A 47 12.65 -10.58 -23.17
C LYS A 47 12.24 -9.13 -23.43
N PRO A 48 10.94 -8.81 -23.49
CA PRO A 48 10.53 -7.42 -23.54
C PRO A 48 11.08 -6.69 -22.30
N PRO A 49 11.41 -5.39 -22.41
CA PRO A 49 11.70 -4.58 -21.24
C PRO A 49 10.57 -4.72 -20.24
N LEU A 50 10.89 -4.94 -18.97
CA LEU A 50 9.89 -4.87 -17.91
C LEU A 50 9.41 -3.42 -17.83
N GLU A 51 8.19 -3.17 -18.28
CA GLU A 51 7.50 -1.91 -18.03
C GLU A 51 7.14 -1.87 -16.54
N ILE A 52 8.00 -1.25 -15.74
CA ILE A 52 7.66 -0.95 -14.35
C ILE A 52 6.67 0.22 -14.44
N PRO A 53 5.41 0.05 -14.00
CA PRO A 53 4.49 1.18 -13.95
C PRO A 53 5.13 2.29 -13.11
N PRO A 54 4.98 3.56 -13.49
CA PRO A 54 5.51 4.65 -12.69
C PRO A 54 4.98 4.49 -11.26
N LEU A 55 5.90 4.40 -10.30
CA LEU A 55 5.53 4.51 -8.90
C LEU A 55 4.94 5.91 -8.77
N GLU A 56 3.63 6.01 -8.54
CA GLU A 56 3.04 7.28 -8.12
C GLU A 56 3.80 7.67 -6.86
N GLU A 57 4.73 8.63 -6.99
CA GLU A 57 5.33 9.31 -5.84
C GLU A 57 4.13 9.86 -5.09
N GLY A 58 3.75 9.17 -4.01
CA GLY A 58 2.49 9.40 -3.33
C GLY A 58 2.35 10.89 -3.08
N GLU A 59 1.25 11.47 -3.57
CA GLU A 59 1.00 12.92 -3.52
C GLU A 59 1.54 13.50 -2.22
N GLU A 60 2.46 14.47 -2.32
CA GLU A 60 3.07 15.09 -1.15
C GLU A 60 1.96 15.47 -0.17
N LYS A 61 1.97 14.82 1.00
CA LYS A 61 0.87 14.93 1.97
C LYS A 61 0.77 16.36 2.48
N LYS A 62 -0.08 17.16 1.84
CA LYS A 62 -0.21 18.58 2.20
C LYS A 62 -1.10 18.73 3.42
N ILE A 63 -0.50 19.21 4.49
CA ILE A 63 -1.18 19.51 5.75
C ILE A 63 -2.00 20.80 5.61
N ILE A 64 -3.26 20.79 6.05
CA ILE A 64 -4.12 21.99 6.08
C ILE A 64 -4.25 22.58 7.48
N LYS A 65 -4.47 21.73 8.50
CA LYS A 65 -4.89 22.21 9.82
C LYS A 65 -4.37 21.32 10.94
N VAL A 66 -4.09 21.94 12.09
CA VAL A 66 -3.85 21.24 13.36
C VAL A 66 -5.14 21.24 14.17
N LEU A 67 -5.57 20.06 14.61
CA LEU A 67 -6.82 19.85 15.34
C LEU A 67 -6.61 19.75 16.84
N GLY A 68 -5.45 19.24 17.26
CA GLY A 68 -5.21 18.87 18.66
C GLY A 68 -3.74 18.87 19.03
N GLU A 69 -3.50 18.87 20.34
CA GLU A 69 -2.16 18.80 20.93
C GLU A 69 -2.18 17.74 22.04
N ARG A 70 -1.14 16.92 22.09
CA ARG A 70 -0.89 15.95 23.17
C ARG A 70 0.55 16.04 23.65
N ARG A 71 0.78 15.74 24.93
CA ARG A 71 2.13 15.61 25.49
C ARG A 71 2.54 14.14 25.46
N THR A 72 3.73 13.86 24.93
CA THR A 72 4.26 12.50 24.90
C THR A 72 4.80 12.12 26.27
N ARG A 73 4.51 10.91 26.75
CA ARG A 73 4.86 10.44 28.11
C ARG A 73 6.37 10.44 28.40
N ASN A 74 7.21 10.28 27.35
CA ASN A 74 8.65 10.04 27.50
C ASN A 74 9.57 11.16 26.96
N LYS A 75 9.05 12.27 26.43
CA LYS A 75 9.88 13.40 25.96
C LYS A 75 9.19 14.74 26.22
N LYS A 76 9.98 15.81 26.40
CA LYS A 76 9.52 17.22 26.40
C LYS A 76 8.85 17.66 25.09
N GLU A 77 8.71 16.76 24.13
CA GLU A 77 8.19 17.02 22.79
C GLU A 77 6.65 16.94 22.79
N ARG A 78 6.03 17.90 22.09
CA ARG A 78 4.58 17.97 21.88
C ARG A 78 4.25 17.29 20.56
N GLY A 79 3.20 16.47 20.57
CA GLY A 79 2.61 15.92 19.35
C GLY A 79 1.37 16.72 18.97
N TYR A 80 1.17 16.93 17.68
CA TYR A 80 0.03 17.66 17.14
C TYR A 80 -0.78 16.75 16.22
N LEU A 81 -2.10 16.78 16.35
CA LEU A 81 -3.00 16.03 15.48
C LEU A 81 -3.25 16.86 14.22
N VAL A 82 -2.92 16.29 13.07
CA VAL A 82 -2.86 17.00 11.80
C VAL A 82 -3.90 16.48 10.85
N ARG A 83 -4.58 17.40 10.16
CA ARG A 83 -5.51 17.13 9.08
C ARG A 83 -4.89 17.45 7.72
N TYR A 84 -4.91 16.46 6.84
CA TYR A 84 -4.42 16.57 5.48
C TYR A 84 -5.45 17.20 4.54
N ARG A 85 -4.97 17.68 3.38
CA ARG A 85 -5.82 18.20 2.30
C ARG A 85 -6.65 17.12 1.64
N ASN A 86 -6.08 15.93 1.52
CA ASN A 86 -6.73 14.83 0.87
C ASN A 86 -7.73 14.20 1.85
N PRO A 87 -9.03 14.16 1.51
CA PRO A 87 -10.06 13.65 2.41
C PRO A 87 -9.93 12.14 2.66
N ASN A 88 -9.21 11.42 1.79
CA ASN A 88 -8.94 9.99 1.93
C ASN A 88 -7.77 9.70 2.89
N GLN A 89 -7.03 10.72 3.33
CA GLN A 89 -5.95 10.57 4.31
C GLN A 89 -6.50 10.78 5.72
N GLU A 90 -6.23 9.81 6.60
CA GLU A 90 -6.63 9.90 8.00
C GLU A 90 -5.79 10.94 8.76
N ASP A 91 -6.39 11.49 9.83
CA ASP A 91 -5.70 12.44 10.70
C ASP A 91 -4.57 11.74 11.48
N GLU A 92 -3.37 12.33 11.49
CA GLU A 92 -2.17 11.71 12.05
C GLU A 92 -1.54 12.56 13.15
N TRP A 93 -0.93 11.90 14.14
CA TRP A 93 -0.17 12.58 15.19
C TRP A 93 1.28 12.75 14.78
N LEU A 94 1.67 13.99 14.47
CA LEU A 94 3.02 14.33 14.05
C LEU A 94 3.75 15.19 15.09
N LEU A 95 5.07 15.15 15.05
CA LEU A 95 5.91 16.06 15.80
C LEU A 95 6.02 17.42 15.11
N GLU A 96 6.40 18.46 15.85
CA GLU A 96 6.58 19.81 15.30
C GLU A 96 7.57 19.87 14.14
N LYS A 97 8.59 19.00 14.15
CA LYS A 97 9.65 18.90 13.13
C LYS A 97 9.18 18.22 11.84
N GLU A 98 8.12 17.44 11.92
CA GLU A 98 7.59 16.65 10.79
C GLU A 98 6.49 17.42 10.03
N ILE A 99 6.00 18.53 10.60
CA ILE A 99 4.95 19.35 10.02
C ILE A 99 5.58 20.42 9.12
N THR A 100 5.26 20.38 7.83
CA THR A 100 5.62 21.44 6.88
C THR A 100 4.88 22.74 7.23
N ASN A 101 5.60 23.87 7.30
CA ASN A 101 5.05 25.19 7.71
C ASN A 101 4.41 25.20 9.11
N SER A 102 5.00 24.46 10.05
CA SER A 102 4.50 24.31 11.43
C SER A 102 4.23 25.65 12.12
N ASP A 103 5.07 26.67 11.92
CA ASP A 103 4.92 28.00 12.54
C ASP A 103 3.56 28.65 12.26
N ILE A 104 3.11 28.60 11.01
CA ILE A 104 1.86 29.23 10.56
C ILE A 104 0.66 28.46 11.13
N LEU A 105 0.71 27.13 10.98
CA LEU A 105 -0.37 26.24 11.42
C LEU A 105 -0.54 26.28 12.93
N LEU A 106 0.56 26.21 13.70
CA LEU A 106 0.51 26.28 15.15
C LEU A 106 0.08 27.65 15.67
N ARG A 107 0.46 28.74 14.97
CA ARG A 107 -0.02 30.09 15.33
C ARG A 107 -1.55 30.19 15.16
N SER A 108 -2.09 29.71 14.03
CA SER A 108 -3.54 29.70 13.81
C SER A 108 -4.27 28.85 14.86
N PHE A 109 -3.76 27.65 15.16
CA PHE A 109 -4.31 26.77 16.17
C PHE A 109 -4.34 27.40 17.57
N ARG A 110 -3.25 28.05 17.98
CA ARG A 110 -3.18 28.76 19.27
C ARG A 110 -4.16 29.93 19.33
N HIS A 111 -4.37 30.63 18.21
CA HIS A 111 -5.34 31.72 18.14
C HIS A 111 -6.79 31.21 18.27
N GLU A 112 -7.13 30.12 17.58
CA GLU A 112 -8.46 29.51 17.66
C GLU A 112 -8.79 28.95 19.06
N ARG A 113 -7.78 28.48 19.81
CA ARG A 113 -7.98 27.92 21.16
C ARG A 113 -8.08 28.96 22.28
N LYS A 114 -7.76 30.23 22.01
CA LYS A 114 -7.97 31.27 23.03
C LYS A 114 -9.48 31.38 23.26
N PRO A 115 -9.95 31.36 24.53
CA PRO A 115 -11.34 31.67 24.81
C PRO A 115 -11.61 33.07 24.26
N LYS A 116 -12.68 33.22 23.47
CA LYS A 116 -13.17 34.54 23.10
C LYS A 116 -13.67 35.19 24.39
N GLU A 117 -13.03 36.30 24.77
CA GLU A 117 -13.50 37.20 25.85
C GLU A 117 -14.87 37.79 25.48
#